data_AF-A0A3P6E838-F1
#
_entry.id   AF-A0A3P6E838-F1
#
_cell.length_a   1.000
_cell.length_b   1.000
_cell.length_c   1.000
_cell.angle_alpha   90.00
_cell.angle_beta   90.00
_cell.angle_gamma   90.00
#
_symmetry.space_group_name_H-M   'P 1'
#
loop_
_entity.id
_entity.type
_entity.pdbx_description
1 polymer ?
#
loop_
_entity_poly.entity_id
_entity_poly.type
_entity_poly.pdbx_seq_one_letter_code
_entity_poly.pdbx_strand_id
1 'polypeptide(L)'
;MAESTKRKFERVDFLSDHVMALKEAIHADFILKPGDNGPGIPTHKAVLAVKSKVFRSMLETDECKVSPEKSITIHDLSYGELESLLEFFYSGTLSRDNKHVRALYLAADKYDIQYLQDICREILISSLSSENVLDIIQLSTIPSDAILKAAAIVFLLRRNIGMIFQKSFETFALKDPSTTLEIFQACIRILRALSRKPTQPN
;
A
#
# COMPACT_ATOMS: atom_id res chain seq x y z
N MET A 1 5.73 25.59 20.69
CA MET A 1 5.85 24.44 19.76
C MET A 1 5.90 23.09 20.49
N ALA A 2 6.68 22.92 21.56
CA ALA A 2 6.77 21.65 22.30
C ALA A 2 5.43 21.12 22.87
N GLU A 3 4.58 22.00 23.40
CA GLU A 3 3.29 21.60 23.97
C GLU A 3 2.26 21.14 22.93
N SER A 4 2.33 21.68 21.70
CA SER A 4 1.50 21.22 20.58
C SER A 4 1.91 19.81 20.11
N THR A 5 3.20 19.51 20.12
CA THR A 5 3.71 18.17 19.79
C THR A 5 3.34 17.14 20.86
N LYS A 6 3.43 17.51 22.14
CA LYS A 6 3.02 16.65 23.27
C LYS A 6 1.54 16.26 23.18
N ARG A 7 0.65 17.24 22.99
CA ARG A 7 -0.80 16.98 22.83
C ARG A 7 -1.13 16.13 21.61
N LYS A 8 -0.35 16.24 20.52
CA LYS A 8 -0.51 15.36 19.36
C LYS A 8 -0.18 13.91 19.70
N PHE A 9 0.87 13.67 20.49
CA PHE A 9 1.28 12.33 20.91
C PHE A 9 0.26 11.71 21.87
N GLU A 10 -0.16 12.45 22.91
CA GLU A 10 -1.18 11.99 23.86
C GLU A 10 -2.51 11.64 23.17
N ARG A 11 -2.89 12.40 22.14
CA ARG A 11 -4.07 12.09 21.32
C ARG A 11 -3.90 10.80 20.51
N VAL A 12 -2.70 10.53 19.99
CA VAL A 12 -2.43 9.29 19.26
C VAL A 12 -2.51 8.10 20.21
N ASP A 13 -1.90 8.20 21.40
CA ASP A 13 -1.95 7.15 22.42
C ASP A 13 -3.39 6.85 22.84
N PHE A 14 -4.18 7.90 23.16
CA PHE A 14 -5.60 7.73 23.51
C PHE A 14 -6.41 7.04 22.41
N LEU A 15 -6.14 7.34 21.13
CA LEU A 15 -6.86 6.71 20.02
C LEU A 15 -6.40 5.27 19.77
N SER A 16 -5.18 4.90 20.17
CA SER A 16 -4.64 3.56 19.98
C SER A 16 -5.39 2.49 20.78
N ASP A 17 -6.08 2.87 21.85
CA ASP A 17 -6.90 1.98 22.68
C ASP A 17 -8.04 1.30 21.89
N HIS A 18 -8.46 1.86 20.75
CA HIS A 18 -9.48 1.26 19.89
C HIS A 18 -9.04 -0.09 19.31
N VAL A 19 -7.73 -0.36 19.21
CA VAL A 19 -7.22 -1.66 18.78
C VAL A 19 -7.65 -2.77 19.75
N MET A 20 -7.82 -2.45 21.03
CA MET A 20 -8.34 -3.41 22.02
C MET A 20 -9.76 -3.86 21.69
N ALA A 21 -10.62 -2.95 21.19
CA ALA A 21 -11.96 -3.29 20.76
C ALA A 21 -11.98 -4.32 19.61
N LEU A 22 -10.99 -4.25 18.70
CA LEU A 22 -10.80 -5.27 17.66
C LEU A 22 -10.32 -6.60 18.27
N LYS A 23 -9.26 -6.57 19.09
CA LYS A 23 -8.60 -7.79 19.61
C LYS A 23 -9.48 -8.59 20.56
N GLU A 24 -10.27 -7.92 21.39
CA GLU A 24 -11.19 -8.53 22.35
C GLU A 24 -12.61 -8.68 21.79
N ALA A 25 -12.83 -8.25 20.53
CA ALA A 25 -14.14 -8.24 19.88
C ALA A 25 -15.25 -7.56 20.70
N ILE A 26 -14.89 -6.50 21.45
CA ILE A 26 -15.81 -5.77 22.34
C ILE A 26 -16.93 -5.16 21.49
N HIS A 27 -18.15 -5.63 21.66
CA HIS A 27 -19.34 -5.16 20.91
C HIS A 27 -19.23 -5.26 19.39
N ALA A 28 -18.41 -6.20 18.86
CA ALA A 28 -18.35 -6.47 17.43
C ALA A 28 -19.74 -6.83 16.87
N ASP A 29 -20.14 -6.18 15.78
CA ASP A 29 -21.47 -6.30 15.17
C ASP A 29 -21.43 -6.89 13.75
N PHE A 30 -20.25 -7.30 13.30
CA PHE A 30 -19.99 -7.80 11.96
C PHE A 30 -18.78 -8.73 11.90
N ILE A 31 -18.71 -9.55 10.86
CA ILE A 31 -17.57 -10.46 10.61
C ILE A 31 -17.04 -10.23 9.20
N LEU A 32 -15.73 -9.97 9.06
CA LEU A 32 -15.05 -10.01 7.77
C LEU A 32 -14.38 -11.35 7.57
N LYS A 33 -14.69 -12.02 6.46
CA LYS A 33 -14.09 -13.31 6.10
C LYS A 33 -12.95 -13.10 5.11
N PRO A 34 -11.79 -13.75 5.29
CA PRO A 34 -10.70 -13.67 4.33
C PRO A 34 -10.98 -14.54 3.10
N GLY A 35 -10.27 -14.28 2.00
CA GLY A 35 -10.40 -15.01 0.73
C GLY A 35 -9.78 -16.41 0.74
N ASP A 36 -8.92 -16.71 1.71
CA ASP A 36 -8.21 -17.99 1.86
C ASP A 36 -8.97 -19.01 2.71
N ASN A 37 -10.27 -18.77 2.97
CA ASN A 37 -11.11 -19.58 3.86
C ASN A 37 -10.59 -19.68 5.31
N GLY A 38 -9.71 -18.75 5.72
CA GLY A 38 -9.36 -18.58 7.12
C GLY A 38 -10.57 -18.18 7.99
N PRO A 39 -10.39 -18.18 9.32
CA PRO A 39 -11.46 -17.79 10.24
C PRO A 39 -11.88 -16.34 10.00
N GLY A 40 -13.18 -16.07 10.12
CA GLY A 40 -13.70 -14.70 10.04
C GLY A 40 -13.24 -13.87 11.25
N ILE A 41 -12.95 -12.59 11.00
CA ILE A 41 -12.48 -11.64 12.02
C ILE A 41 -13.68 -10.77 12.46
N PRO A 42 -14.09 -10.84 13.74
CA PRO A 42 -15.11 -9.94 14.29
C PRO A 42 -14.66 -8.48 14.22
N THR A 43 -15.55 -7.58 13.81
CA THR A 43 -15.24 -6.16 13.63
C THR A 43 -16.51 -5.31 13.73
N HIS A 44 -16.38 -4.01 13.45
CA HIS A 44 -17.43 -3.00 13.61
C HIS A 44 -17.81 -2.38 12.26
N LYS A 45 -19.09 -2.47 11.88
CA LYS A 45 -19.60 -1.86 10.62
C LYS A 45 -19.27 -0.38 10.54
N ALA A 46 -19.43 0.34 11.65
CA ALA A 46 -19.18 1.78 11.72
C ALA A 46 -17.73 2.13 11.38
N VAL A 47 -16.76 1.35 11.88
CA VAL A 47 -15.34 1.57 11.60
C VAL A 47 -15.06 1.33 10.11
N LEU A 48 -15.51 0.20 9.56
CA LEU A 48 -15.34 -0.13 8.14
C LEU A 48 -15.93 0.98 7.24
N ALA A 49 -17.17 1.38 7.51
CA ALA A 49 -17.89 2.38 6.72
C ALA A 49 -17.27 3.78 6.81
N VAL A 50 -16.63 4.14 7.93
CA VAL A 50 -15.94 5.43 8.08
C VAL A 50 -14.61 5.42 7.35
N LYS A 51 -13.87 4.30 7.38
CA LYS A 51 -12.51 4.20 6.84
C LYS A 51 -12.46 3.99 5.33
N SER A 52 -13.54 3.51 4.73
CA SER A 52 -13.63 3.28 3.29
C SER A 52 -15.06 3.44 2.77
N LYS A 53 -15.19 4.20 1.69
CA LYS A 53 -16.48 4.34 0.98
C LYS A 53 -16.89 3.04 0.31
N VAL A 54 -15.92 2.25 -0.18
CA VAL A 54 -16.19 0.95 -0.80
C VAL A 54 -16.75 -0.02 0.23
N PHE A 55 -16.13 -0.12 1.41
CA PHE A 55 -16.68 -0.93 2.51
C PHE A 55 -18.06 -0.44 2.95
N ARG A 56 -18.30 0.87 3.01
CA ARG A 56 -19.64 1.43 3.29
C ARG A 56 -20.67 0.94 2.28
N SER A 57 -20.39 1.09 0.99
CA SER A 57 -21.29 0.62 -0.08
C SER A 57 -21.53 -0.89 0.00
N MET A 58 -20.49 -1.68 0.30
CA MET A 58 -20.60 -3.14 0.49
C MET A 58 -21.54 -3.50 1.63
N LEU A 59 -21.48 -2.78 2.76
CA LEU A 59 -22.36 -2.98 3.92
C LEU A 59 -23.81 -2.59 3.65
N GLU A 60 -24.03 -1.71 2.67
CA GLU A 60 -25.36 -1.24 2.26
C GLU A 60 -26.02 -2.15 1.20
N THR A 61 -25.33 -3.18 0.70
CA THR A 61 -25.90 -4.15 -0.23
C THR A 61 -26.99 -5.01 0.41
N ASP A 62 -27.97 -5.44 -0.37
CA ASP A 62 -29.05 -6.30 0.11
C ASP A 62 -28.54 -7.66 0.58
N GLU A 63 -27.50 -8.20 -0.08
CA GLU A 63 -26.81 -9.42 0.33
C GLU A 63 -26.26 -9.31 1.76
N CYS A 64 -25.64 -8.18 2.10
CA CYS A 64 -25.11 -7.93 3.43
C CYS A 64 -26.22 -7.68 4.47
N LYS A 65 -27.28 -6.94 4.09
CA LYS A 65 -28.41 -6.60 4.97
C LYS A 65 -29.24 -7.82 5.38
N VAL A 66 -29.44 -8.76 4.47
CA VAL A 66 -30.25 -9.97 4.70
C VAL A 66 -29.41 -11.14 5.22
N SER A 67 -28.08 -11.01 5.19
CA SER A 67 -27.16 -12.05 5.69
C SER A 67 -27.44 -12.40 7.16
N PRO A 68 -27.82 -13.65 7.47
CA PRO A 68 -28.08 -14.08 8.84
C PRO A 68 -26.79 -14.06 9.69
N GLU A 69 -25.64 -14.26 9.04
CA GLU A 69 -24.33 -14.28 9.69
C GLU A 69 -23.71 -12.88 9.88
N LYS A 70 -24.33 -11.83 9.31
CA LYS A 70 -23.78 -10.46 9.30
C LYS A 70 -22.30 -10.47 8.91
N SER A 71 -22.00 -11.01 7.74
CA SER A 71 -20.64 -11.14 7.25
C SER A 71 -20.49 -10.81 5.77
N ILE A 72 -19.28 -10.49 5.36
CA ILE A 72 -18.88 -10.39 3.94
C ILE A 72 -17.47 -10.94 3.77
N THR A 73 -17.20 -11.51 2.60
CA THR A 73 -15.89 -12.07 2.25
C THR A 73 -15.06 -11.09 1.45
N ILE A 74 -13.81 -10.91 1.86
CA ILE A 74 -12.80 -10.09 1.20
C ILE A 74 -11.86 -11.02 0.45
N HIS A 75 -12.24 -11.32 -0.79
CA HIS A 75 -11.60 -12.37 -1.58
C HIS A 75 -10.12 -12.11 -1.92
N ASP A 76 -9.67 -10.86 -1.91
CA ASP A 76 -8.31 -10.50 -2.32
C ASP A 76 -7.29 -10.58 -1.17
N LEU A 77 -7.74 -10.79 0.07
CA LEU A 77 -6.87 -10.77 1.25
C LEU A 77 -6.92 -12.12 1.96
N SER A 78 -5.73 -12.65 2.24
CA SER A 78 -5.55 -13.73 3.21
C SER A 78 -5.88 -13.27 4.62
N TYR A 79 -6.01 -14.22 5.55
CA TYR A 79 -6.28 -13.92 6.96
C TYR A 79 -5.30 -12.88 7.53
N GLY A 80 -3.99 -13.05 7.34
CA GLY A 80 -2.98 -12.14 7.92
C GLY A 80 -2.96 -10.75 7.28
N GLU A 81 -3.30 -10.66 5.99
CA GLU A 81 -3.42 -9.38 5.27
C GLU A 81 -4.67 -8.63 5.73
N LEU A 82 -5.78 -9.35 5.90
CA LEU A 82 -7.04 -8.78 6.41
C LEU A 82 -6.90 -8.33 7.87
N GLU A 83 -6.23 -9.12 8.71
CA GLU A 83 -5.91 -8.77 10.08
C GLU A 83 -5.07 -7.48 10.13
N SER A 84 -4.01 -7.38 9.30
CA SER A 84 -3.20 -6.17 9.21
C SER A 84 -3.99 -4.95 8.73
N LEU A 85 -4.89 -5.12 7.76
CA LEU A 85 -5.78 -4.04 7.28
C LEU A 85 -6.71 -3.57 8.40
N LEU A 86 -7.28 -4.50 9.16
CA LEU A 86 -8.14 -4.18 10.29
C LEU A 86 -7.35 -3.47 11.40
N GLU A 87 -6.20 -3.99 11.82
CA GLU A 87 -5.35 -3.29 12.81
C GLU A 87 -5.02 -1.86 12.36
N PHE A 88 -4.78 -1.64 11.07
CA PHE A 88 -4.61 -0.29 10.51
C PHE A 88 -5.86 0.59 10.65
N PHE A 89 -7.08 0.05 10.43
CA PHE A 89 -8.31 0.82 10.60
C PHE A 89 -8.51 1.34 12.03
N TYR A 90 -8.13 0.57 13.03
CA TYR A 90 -8.25 0.95 14.44
C TYR A 90 -7.09 1.79 14.94
N SER A 91 -5.85 1.53 14.50
CA SER A 91 -4.66 2.26 14.97
C SER A 91 -4.30 3.49 14.13
N GLY A 92 -4.63 3.48 12.84
CA GLY A 92 -4.15 4.46 11.86
C GLY A 92 -2.65 4.37 11.57
N THR A 93 -2.00 3.27 11.98
CA THR A 93 -0.55 3.09 11.86
C THR A 93 -0.22 1.75 11.18
N LEU A 94 0.85 1.73 10.40
CA LEU A 94 1.38 0.53 9.77
C LEU A 94 2.88 0.44 10.03
N SER A 95 3.34 -0.68 10.57
CA SER A 95 4.78 -0.91 10.80
C SER A 95 5.54 -0.95 9.47
N ARG A 96 6.76 -0.40 9.45
CA ARG A 96 7.67 -0.46 8.29
C ARG A 96 8.08 -1.89 7.96
N ASP A 97 8.15 -2.76 8.96
CA ASP A 97 8.51 -4.17 8.82
C ASP A 97 7.29 -5.07 8.55
N ASN A 98 6.12 -4.47 8.28
CA ASN A 98 4.94 -5.26 7.98
C ASN A 98 5.13 -6.03 6.66
N LYS A 99 5.09 -7.36 6.72
CA LYS A 99 5.29 -8.25 5.57
C LYS A 99 4.18 -8.18 4.50
N HIS A 100 3.03 -7.58 4.83
CA HIS A 100 1.84 -7.50 3.98
C HIS A 100 1.71 -6.17 3.23
N VAL A 101 2.72 -5.29 3.28
CA VAL A 101 2.68 -3.93 2.66
C VAL A 101 2.25 -3.97 1.18
N ARG A 102 2.70 -4.94 0.39
CA ARG A 102 2.31 -5.06 -1.02
C ARG A 102 0.81 -5.34 -1.20
N ALA A 103 0.26 -6.26 -0.41
CA ALA A 103 -1.16 -6.60 -0.46
C ALA A 103 -2.02 -5.44 0.06
N LEU A 104 -1.59 -4.81 1.16
CA LEU A 104 -2.26 -3.63 1.72
C LEU A 104 -2.24 -2.43 0.77
N TYR A 105 -1.16 -2.23 0.02
CA TYR A 105 -1.06 -1.20 -1.00
C TYR A 105 -2.10 -1.38 -2.11
N LEU A 106 -2.29 -2.61 -2.59
CA LEU A 106 -3.31 -2.93 -3.60
C LEU A 106 -4.73 -2.86 -3.02
N ALA A 107 -4.92 -3.33 -1.79
CA ALA A 107 -6.18 -3.21 -1.08
C ALA A 107 -6.57 -1.75 -0.86
N ALA A 108 -5.62 -0.89 -0.52
CA ALA A 108 -5.86 0.53 -0.31
C ALA A 108 -6.41 1.20 -1.57
N ASP A 109 -5.92 0.84 -2.75
CA ASP A 109 -6.48 1.29 -4.02
C ASP A 109 -7.89 0.75 -4.24
N LYS A 110 -8.05 -0.59 -4.16
CA LYS A 110 -9.32 -1.27 -4.43
C LYS A 110 -10.46 -0.82 -3.51
N TYR A 111 -10.15 -0.58 -2.24
CA TYR A 111 -11.12 -0.20 -1.21
C TYR A 111 -11.15 1.32 -0.95
N ASP A 112 -10.50 2.15 -1.78
CA ASP A 112 -10.50 3.62 -1.68
C ASP A 112 -10.06 4.13 -0.28
N ILE A 113 -8.85 3.76 0.13
CA ILE A 113 -8.22 4.11 1.42
C ILE A 113 -6.91 4.86 1.15
N GLN A 114 -7.02 6.08 0.61
CA GLN A 114 -5.85 6.87 0.15
C GLN A 114 -4.74 6.98 1.20
N TYR A 115 -5.09 7.21 2.46
CA TYR A 115 -4.11 7.35 3.54
C TYR A 115 -3.27 6.07 3.77
N LEU A 116 -3.87 4.89 3.64
CA LEU A 116 -3.12 3.62 3.69
C LEU A 116 -2.21 3.49 2.47
N GLN A 117 -2.72 3.83 1.29
CA GLN A 117 -1.94 3.77 0.05
C GLN A 117 -0.69 4.66 0.13
N ASP A 118 -0.83 5.86 0.68
CA ASP A 118 0.28 6.80 0.87
C ASP A 118 1.34 6.24 1.84
N ILE A 119 0.93 5.67 2.97
CA ILE A 119 1.85 5.03 3.93
C ILE A 119 2.56 3.83 3.28
N CYS A 120 1.81 2.96 2.61
CA CYS A 120 2.41 1.82 1.92
C CYS A 120 3.39 2.28 0.83
N ARG A 121 3.06 3.34 0.09
CA ARG A 121 3.97 3.95 -0.91
C ARG A 121 5.28 4.39 -0.26
N GLU A 122 5.22 5.11 0.85
CA GLU A 122 6.41 5.56 1.57
C GLU A 122 7.28 4.39 2.02
N ILE A 123 6.67 3.34 2.57
CA ILE A 123 7.38 2.12 2.99
C ILE A 123 8.03 1.45 1.77
N LEU A 124 7.28 1.27 0.67
CA LEU A 124 7.78 0.66 -0.56
C LEU A 124 8.96 1.44 -1.16
N ILE A 125 8.86 2.76 -1.24
CA ILE A 125 9.97 3.62 -1.70
C ILE A 125 11.19 3.46 -0.79
N SER A 126 10.99 3.43 0.53
CA SER A 126 12.11 3.27 1.48
C SER A 126 12.76 1.88 1.41
N SER A 127 12.02 0.88 0.95
CA SER A 127 12.48 -0.51 0.79
C SER A 127 13.15 -0.81 -0.55
N LEU A 128 13.22 0.15 -1.48
CA LEU A 128 13.78 -0.06 -2.82
C LEU A 128 15.20 -0.62 -2.77
N SER A 129 15.41 -1.74 -3.45
CA SER A 129 16.67 -2.45 -3.52
C SER A 129 16.92 -3.02 -4.91
N SER A 130 18.12 -3.54 -5.15
CA SER A 130 18.46 -4.20 -6.41
C SER A 130 17.58 -5.42 -6.69
N GLU A 131 17.12 -6.09 -5.65
CA GLU A 131 16.37 -7.33 -5.72
C GLU A 131 14.89 -7.11 -6.01
N ASN A 132 14.31 -5.98 -5.58
CA ASN A 132 12.86 -5.76 -5.62
C ASN A 132 12.40 -4.63 -6.56
N VAL A 133 13.31 -3.83 -7.12
CA VAL A 133 12.93 -2.61 -7.85
C VAL A 133 12.05 -2.90 -9.07
N LEU A 134 12.29 -3.98 -9.83
CA LEU A 134 11.43 -4.34 -10.96
C LEU A 134 10.03 -4.73 -10.49
N ASP A 135 9.94 -5.51 -9.42
CA ASP A 135 8.66 -5.94 -8.86
C ASP A 135 7.87 -4.77 -8.26
N ILE A 136 8.53 -3.74 -7.75
CA ILE A 136 7.90 -2.50 -7.28
C ILE A 136 7.44 -1.64 -8.46
N ILE A 137 8.23 -1.54 -9.54
CA ILE A 137 7.79 -0.88 -10.77
C ILE A 137 6.52 -1.55 -11.31
N GLN A 138 6.49 -2.88 -11.39
CA GLN A 138 5.28 -3.61 -11.82
C GLN A 138 4.12 -3.41 -10.85
N LEU A 139 4.37 -3.46 -9.54
CA LEU A 139 3.31 -3.23 -8.54
C LEU A 139 2.66 -1.85 -8.71
N SER A 140 3.45 -0.83 -9.00
CA SER A 140 2.97 0.55 -9.15
C SER A 140 2.03 0.76 -10.34
N THR A 141 2.07 -0.12 -11.36
CA THR A 141 1.20 0.02 -12.54
C THR A 141 -0.24 -0.38 -12.25
N ILE A 142 -0.49 -1.22 -11.23
CA ILE A 142 -1.85 -1.69 -10.91
C ILE A 142 -2.71 -0.52 -10.41
N PRO A 143 -2.33 0.25 -9.37
CA PRO A 143 -3.03 1.48 -9.00
C PRO A 143 -2.74 2.68 -9.92
N SER A 144 -1.92 2.50 -10.97
CA SER A 144 -1.40 3.61 -11.79
C SER A 144 -0.71 4.72 -10.97
N ASP A 145 0.08 4.33 -9.97
CA ASP A 145 0.74 5.25 -9.06
C ASP A 145 2.03 5.81 -9.65
N ALA A 146 1.91 7.00 -10.26
CA ALA A 146 3.02 7.68 -10.90
C ALA A 146 4.16 8.04 -9.92
N ILE A 147 3.86 8.25 -8.63
CA ILE A 147 4.86 8.65 -7.63
C ILE A 147 5.75 7.45 -7.31
N LEU A 148 5.15 6.30 -6.99
CA LEU A 148 5.89 5.07 -6.73
C LEU A 148 6.68 4.63 -7.97
N LYS A 149 6.04 4.65 -9.14
CA LYS A 149 6.67 4.27 -10.41
C LYS A 149 7.90 5.13 -10.70
N ALA A 150 7.76 6.46 -10.61
CA ALA A 150 8.85 7.38 -10.86
C ALA A 150 10.00 7.20 -9.86
N ALA A 151 9.70 7.05 -8.57
CA ALA A 151 10.71 6.82 -7.54
C ALA A 151 11.52 5.53 -7.80
N ALA A 152 10.83 4.44 -8.15
CA ALA A 152 11.47 3.16 -8.45
C ALA A 152 12.31 3.21 -9.74
N ILE A 153 11.82 3.86 -10.81
CA ILE A 153 12.59 4.07 -12.04
C ILE A 153 13.84 4.92 -11.79
N VAL A 154 13.72 6.00 -11.01
CA VAL A 154 14.87 6.85 -10.65
C VAL A 154 15.90 6.06 -9.85
N PHE A 155 15.45 5.22 -8.90
CA PHE A 155 16.33 4.33 -8.15
C PHE A 155 17.08 3.38 -9.08
N LEU A 156 16.36 2.67 -9.96
CA LEU A 156 16.94 1.78 -10.97
C LEU A 156 18.03 2.49 -11.78
N LEU A 157 17.71 3.63 -12.38
CA LEU A 157 18.63 4.33 -13.28
C LEU A 157 19.84 4.95 -12.59
N ARG A 158 19.71 5.37 -11.32
CA ARG A 158 20.81 6.02 -10.58
C ARG A 158 21.68 5.09 -9.75
N ARG A 159 21.10 4.00 -9.24
CA ARG A 159 21.77 3.11 -8.28
C ARG A 159 22.02 1.72 -8.84
N ASN A 160 21.22 1.26 -9.80
CA ASN A 160 21.30 -0.11 -10.30
C ASN A 160 21.14 -0.19 -11.83
N ILE A 161 21.77 0.73 -12.57
CA ILE A 161 21.63 0.78 -14.04
C ILE A 161 22.12 -0.51 -14.72
N GLY A 162 23.06 -1.24 -14.10
CA GLY A 162 23.55 -2.53 -14.60
C GLY A 162 22.45 -3.60 -14.72
N MET A 163 21.36 -3.47 -13.95
CA MET A 163 20.23 -4.39 -14.02
C MET A 163 19.58 -4.44 -15.41
N ILE A 164 19.68 -3.37 -16.22
CA ILE A 164 19.09 -3.35 -17.58
C ILE A 164 19.72 -4.38 -18.52
N PHE A 165 20.93 -4.86 -18.21
CA PHE A 165 21.63 -5.88 -18.99
C PHE A 165 21.39 -7.30 -18.47
N GLN A 166 20.60 -7.45 -17.41
CA GLN A 166 20.28 -8.76 -16.85
C GLN A 166 19.07 -9.39 -17.54
N LYS A 167 19.04 -10.72 -17.58
CA LYS A 167 17.94 -11.52 -18.14
C LYS A 167 16.59 -11.26 -17.44
N SER A 168 16.62 -10.88 -16.17
CA SER A 168 15.44 -10.45 -15.42
C SER A 168 14.79 -9.22 -16.05
N PHE A 169 15.59 -8.23 -16.49
CA PHE A 169 15.11 -7.04 -17.18
C PHE A 169 14.59 -7.36 -18.59
N GLU A 170 15.26 -8.25 -19.33
CA GLU A 170 14.75 -8.72 -20.63
C GLU A 170 13.36 -9.36 -20.50
N THR A 171 13.19 -10.22 -19.50
CA THR A 171 11.89 -10.85 -19.19
C THR A 171 10.83 -9.81 -18.81
N PHE A 172 11.22 -8.80 -18.01
CA PHE A 172 10.36 -7.66 -17.67
C PHE A 172 9.95 -6.89 -18.93
N ALA A 173 10.90 -6.60 -19.82
CA ALA A 173 10.67 -5.78 -21.01
C ALA A 173 9.74 -6.44 -22.03
N LEU A 174 9.77 -7.77 -22.13
CA LEU A 174 8.84 -8.52 -22.95
C LEU A 174 7.42 -8.52 -22.37
N LYS A 175 7.28 -8.48 -21.03
CA LYS A 175 5.98 -8.48 -20.35
C LYS A 175 5.32 -7.10 -20.31
N ASP A 176 6.11 -6.04 -20.15
CA ASP A 176 5.60 -4.67 -20.09
C ASP A 176 6.43 -3.69 -20.95
N PRO A 177 6.21 -3.71 -22.28
CA PRO A 177 6.91 -2.80 -23.20
C PRO A 177 6.62 -1.32 -22.91
N SER A 178 5.45 -1.01 -22.35
CA SER A 178 5.04 0.37 -22.07
C SER A 178 5.90 0.99 -20.97
N THR A 179 6.11 0.26 -19.88
CA THR A 179 6.97 0.70 -18.80
C THR A 179 8.44 0.67 -19.20
N THR A 180 8.86 -0.27 -20.04
CA THR A 180 10.22 -0.25 -20.60
C THR A 180 10.50 1.00 -21.42
N LEU A 181 9.53 1.44 -22.23
CA LEU A 181 9.65 2.70 -22.96
C LEU A 181 9.79 3.89 -22.00
N GLU A 182 9.01 3.94 -20.92
CA GLU A 182 9.14 4.98 -19.89
C GLU A 182 10.52 4.98 -19.23
N ILE A 183 11.05 3.80 -18.89
CA ILE A 183 12.40 3.64 -18.33
C ILE A 183 13.44 4.15 -19.32
N PHE A 184 13.34 3.78 -20.60
CA PHE A 184 14.25 4.24 -21.64
C PHE A 184 14.19 5.76 -21.81
N GLN A 185 12.99 6.34 -21.88
CA GLN A 185 12.83 7.79 -21.96
C GLN A 185 13.42 8.48 -20.72
N ALA A 186 13.21 7.93 -19.51
CA ALA A 186 13.79 8.46 -18.28
C ALA A 186 15.33 8.39 -18.31
N CYS A 187 15.91 7.31 -18.84
CA CYS A 187 17.35 7.16 -19.04
C CYS A 187 17.90 8.28 -19.94
N ILE A 188 17.28 8.49 -21.11
CA ILE A 188 17.67 9.56 -22.04
C ILE A 188 17.56 10.95 -21.39
N ARG A 189 16.51 11.22 -20.61
CA ARG A 189 16.36 12.48 -19.86
C ARG A 189 17.50 12.69 -18.87
N ILE A 190 17.87 11.65 -18.11
CA ILE A 190 18.99 11.71 -17.14
C ILE A 190 20.31 11.95 -17.86
N LEU A 191 20.61 11.21 -18.94
CA LEU A 191 21.84 11.37 -19.71
C LEU A 191 21.98 12.79 -20.26
N ARG A 192 20.90 13.35 -20.84
CA ARG A 192 20.88 14.75 -21.32
C ARG A 192 21.14 15.75 -20.20
N ALA A 193 20.62 15.51 -18.99
CA ALA A 193 20.85 16.38 -17.85
C ALA A 193 22.32 16.32 -17.37
N LEU A 194 22.96 15.15 -17.43
CA LEU A 194 24.38 15.00 -17.10
C LEU A 194 25.31 15.70 -18.10
N SER A 195 25.01 15.61 -19.40
CA SER A 195 25.78 16.27 -20.46
C SER A 195 25.70 17.81 -20.44
N ARG A 196 24.76 18.39 -19.68
CA ARG A 196 24.57 19.85 -19.57
C ARG A 196 25.27 20.49 -18.37
N LYS A 197 25.95 19.73 -17.50
CA LYS A 197 26.74 20.33 -16.41
C LYS A 197 27.95 21.09 -16.99
N PRO A 198 28.11 22.40 -16.70
CA PRO A 198 29.25 23.16 -17.19
C PRO A 198 30.53 22.69 -16.48
N THR A 199 31.58 22.48 -17.27
CA THR A 199 32.97 22.46 -16.81
C THR A 199 33.22 23.71 -15.96
N GLN A 200 33.65 23.54 -14.71
CA GLN A 200 34.08 24.67 -13.88
C GLN A 200 35.19 25.45 -14.61
N PRO A 201 35.11 26.78 -14.74
CA PRO A 201 36.24 27.57 -15.16
C PRO A 201 37.25 27.64 -14.00
N ASN A 202 38.51 27.38 -14.35
CA ASN A 202 39.71 27.54 -13.51
C ASN A 202 39.83 28.94 -12.90
#